data_AF-A0A0Q0RU17-F1
#
_entry.id   AF-A0A0Q0RU17-F1
#
_cell.length_a   1.000
_cell.length_b   1.000
_cell.length_c   1.000
_cell.angle_alpha   90.00
_cell.angle_beta   90.00
_cell.angle_gamma   90.00
#
_symmetry.space_group_name_H-M   'P 1'
#
loop_
_entity.id
_entity.type
_entity.pdbx_description
1 polymer ?
#
loop_
_entity_poly.entity_id
_entity_poly.type
_entity_poly.pdbx_seq_one_letter_code
_entity_poly.pdbx_strand_id
1 'polypeptide(L)'
;MLAKIKSLLLVFLGLLTLTSCAQATKKQENRNTEYRDKIKNIYKEVKTYDYNPVYQLKVNTNLCSYEAYINDILVDFSFTPGRTAGEQNIDIAQYILKSGKQIVRFKIYPKAIKKGILESLVDKNADFSIRIVHGRILQNEICRF
;
A
#
# COMPACT_ATOMS: atom_id res chain seq x y z
N MET A 1 -26.26 -54.98 -50.76
CA MET A 1 -26.02 -53.56 -51.10
C MET A 1 -26.30 -52.61 -49.92
N LEU A 2 -27.35 -52.85 -49.11
CA LEU A 2 -27.72 -52.03 -47.93
C LEU A 2 -26.65 -51.92 -46.81
N ALA A 3 -25.87 -52.98 -46.56
CA ALA A 3 -24.88 -52.99 -45.47
C ALA A 3 -23.69 -52.04 -45.73
N LYS A 4 -23.27 -51.87 -46.99
CA LYS A 4 -22.18 -50.96 -47.37
C LYS A 4 -22.57 -49.49 -47.22
N ILE A 5 -23.84 -49.14 -47.44
CA ILE A 5 -24.37 -47.78 -47.30
C ILE A 5 -24.46 -47.37 -45.83
N LYS A 6 -24.85 -48.29 -44.93
CA LYS A 6 -24.83 -48.06 -43.47
C LYS A 6 -23.40 -47.84 -42.94
N SER A 7 -22.44 -48.62 -43.43
CA SER A 7 -21.02 -48.45 -43.07
C SER A 7 -20.45 -47.13 -43.57
N LEU A 8 -20.86 -46.64 -44.73
CA LEU A 8 -20.41 -45.37 -45.30
C LEU A 8 -21.02 -44.15 -44.56
N LEU A 9 -22.29 -44.26 -44.15
CA LEU A 9 -22.96 -43.23 -43.33
C LEU A 9 -22.35 -43.10 -41.94
N LEU A 10 -21.91 -44.19 -41.32
CA LEU A 10 -21.23 -44.15 -40.02
C LEU A 10 -19.87 -43.44 -40.09
N VAL A 11 -19.11 -43.64 -41.17
CA VAL A 11 -17.80 -43.00 -41.36
C VAL A 11 -17.96 -41.49 -41.58
N PHE A 12 -18.99 -41.07 -42.33
CA PHE A 12 -19.24 -39.65 -42.58
C PHE A 12 -19.70 -38.89 -41.33
N LEU A 13 -20.46 -39.56 -40.44
CA LEU A 13 -20.90 -38.97 -39.17
C LEU A 13 -19.75 -38.83 -38.15
N GLY A 14 -18.74 -39.71 -38.21
CA GLY A 14 -17.54 -39.61 -37.36
C GLY A 14 -16.56 -38.51 -37.75
N LEU A 15 -16.57 -38.07 -39.01
CA LEU A 15 -15.69 -36.99 -39.51
C LEU A 15 -16.17 -35.59 -39.09
N LEU A 16 -17.48 -35.42 -38.81
CA LEU A 16 -18.06 -34.14 -38.39
C LEU A 16 -17.80 -33.81 -36.91
N THR A 17 -17.45 -34.78 -36.07
CA THR A 17 -17.18 -34.55 -34.65
C THR A 17 -15.76 -34.05 -34.36
N LEU A 18 -14.85 -34.11 -35.34
CA LEU A 18 -13.44 -33.71 -35.15
C LEU A 18 -13.18 -32.21 -35.38
N THR A 19 -14.14 -31.46 -35.94
CA THR A 19 -13.95 -30.02 -36.24
C THR A 19 -14.36 -29.09 -35.11
N SER A 20 -14.94 -29.61 -34.02
CA SER A 20 -15.44 -28.81 -32.89
C SER A 20 -14.35 -28.32 -31.92
N CYS A 21 -13.12 -28.83 -31.97
CA CYS A 21 -12.05 -28.41 -31.05
C CYS A 21 -11.19 -27.23 -31.54
N ALA A 22 -11.42 -26.70 -32.74
CA ALA A 22 -10.58 -25.62 -33.31
C ALA A 22 -11.05 -24.19 -32.94
N GLN A 23 -12.01 -24.01 -32.02
CA GLN A 23 -12.68 -22.72 -31.82
C GLN A 23 -12.63 -22.16 -30.39
N ALA A 24 -11.49 -22.24 -29.69
CA ALA A 24 -11.38 -21.74 -28.31
C ALA A 24 -10.12 -20.92 -27.95
N THR A 25 -9.43 -20.28 -28.90
CA THR A 25 -8.22 -19.48 -28.56
C THR A 25 -8.32 -17.96 -28.78
N LYS A 26 -9.44 -17.41 -29.27
CA LYS A 26 -9.52 -15.96 -29.60
C LYS A 26 -10.16 -15.06 -28.52
N LYS A 27 -10.64 -15.60 -27.40
CA LYS A 27 -11.32 -14.80 -26.34
C LYS A 27 -10.46 -14.53 -25.10
N GLN A 28 -9.31 -15.17 -24.94
CA GLN A 28 -8.50 -15.07 -23.72
C GLN A 28 -7.43 -13.97 -23.79
N GLU A 29 -6.95 -13.59 -24.98
CA GLU A 29 -5.97 -12.50 -25.15
C GLU A 29 -6.58 -11.10 -24.90
N ASN A 30 -7.80 -10.83 -25.38
CA ASN A 30 -8.42 -9.50 -25.28
C ASN A 30 -8.80 -9.08 -23.85
N ARG A 31 -9.09 -10.03 -22.95
CA ARG A 31 -9.35 -9.70 -21.54
C ARG A 31 -8.07 -9.23 -20.85
N ASN A 32 -6.95 -9.91 -21.14
CA ASN A 32 -5.66 -9.60 -20.52
C ASN A 32 -5.09 -8.24 -20.93
N THR A 33 -5.35 -7.80 -22.16
CA THR A 33 -4.94 -6.46 -22.64
C THR A 33 -5.76 -5.36 -21.99
N GLU A 34 -7.09 -5.48 -21.91
CA GLU A 34 -7.95 -4.48 -21.27
C GLU A 34 -7.62 -4.29 -19.77
N TYR A 35 -7.41 -5.37 -19.03
CA TYR A 35 -7.00 -5.27 -17.62
C TYR A 35 -5.60 -4.68 -17.46
N ARG A 36 -4.65 -5.04 -18.34
CA ARG A 36 -3.32 -4.43 -18.33
C ARG A 36 -3.37 -2.95 -18.63
N ASP A 37 -4.19 -2.53 -19.59
CA ASP A 37 -4.33 -1.11 -19.93
C ASP A 37 -5.03 -0.32 -18.83
N LYS A 38 -6.03 -0.91 -18.15
CA LYS A 38 -6.64 -0.31 -16.95
C LYS A 38 -5.63 -0.13 -15.82
N ILE A 39 -4.87 -1.17 -15.48
CA ILE A 39 -3.83 -1.07 -14.44
C ILE A 39 -2.76 -0.06 -14.83
N LYS A 40 -2.30 -0.09 -16.08
CA LYS A 40 -1.29 0.86 -16.58
C LYS A 40 -1.76 2.30 -16.51
N ASN A 41 -3.05 2.56 -16.66
CA ASN A 41 -3.61 3.91 -16.68
C ASN A 41 -4.28 4.35 -15.37
N ILE A 42 -4.33 3.51 -14.33
CA ILE A 42 -5.03 3.82 -13.08
C ILE A 42 -4.50 5.10 -12.41
N TYR A 43 -3.22 5.43 -12.62
CA TYR A 43 -2.62 6.67 -12.12
C TYR A 43 -3.29 7.94 -12.68
N LYS A 44 -3.91 7.86 -13.87
CA LYS A 44 -4.63 8.99 -14.48
C LYS A 44 -5.94 9.31 -13.77
N GLU A 45 -6.50 8.35 -13.03
CA GLU A 45 -7.72 8.53 -12.24
C GLU A 45 -7.43 9.13 -10.86
N VAL A 46 -6.16 9.14 -10.44
CA VAL A 46 -5.73 9.79 -9.20
C VAL A 46 -5.78 11.30 -9.39
N LYS A 47 -6.58 11.99 -8.58
CA LYS A 47 -6.63 13.46 -8.58
C LYS A 47 -5.26 14.02 -8.23
N THR A 48 -4.71 14.83 -9.13
CA THR A 48 -3.50 15.61 -8.90
C THR A 48 -3.86 17.04 -8.56
N TYR A 49 -3.08 17.66 -7.67
CA TYR A 49 -3.26 19.05 -7.26
C TYR A 49 -1.97 19.83 -7.49
N ASP A 50 -2.08 21.09 -7.92
CA ASP A 50 -0.93 21.98 -8.12
C ASP A 50 -0.11 22.21 -6.83
N TYR A 51 -0.76 22.02 -5.68
CA TYR A 51 -0.14 22.05 -4.36
C TYR A 51 -0.37 20.71 -3.65
N ASN A 52 0.67 19.86 -3.63
CA ASN A 52 0.69 18.58 -2.92
C ASN A 52 1.80 18.60 -1.84
N PRO A 53 1.52 19.19 -0.66
CA PRO A 53 2.52 19.26 0.40
C PRO A 53 2.73 17.88 1.03
N VAL A 54 3.99 17.54 1.26
CA VAL A 54 4.35 16.40 2.12
C VAL A 54 4.56 16.94 3.51
N TYR A 55 3.87 16.36 4.48
CA TYR A 55 4.04 16.67 5.89
C TYR A 55 4.70 15.49 6.59
N GLN A 56 5.73 15.77 7.39
CA GLN A 56 6.39 14.77 8.22
C GLN A 56 6.45 15.22 9.67
N LEU A 57 6.29 14.26 10.59
CA LEU A 57 6.75 14.43 11.96
C LEU A 57 8.19 13.97 12.05
N LYS A 58 9.01 14.83 12.66
CA LYS A 58 10.38 14.55 13.06
C LYS A 58 10.37 14.30 14.56
N VAL A 59 10.57 13.06 14.98
CA VAL A 59 10.47 12.66 16.39
C VAL A 59 11.80 12.16 16.88
N ASN A 60 12.30 12.72 17.98
CA ASN A 60 13.49 12.23 18.65
C ASN A 60 13.14 11.89 20.10
N THR A 61 13.58 10.71 20.53
CA THR A 61 13.25 10.14 21.83
C THR A 61 14.50 9.56 22.47
N ASN A 62 14.73 9.92 23.73
CA ASN A 62 15.76 9.33 24.56
C ASN A 62 15.14 8.81 25.86
N LEU A 63 15.43 7.57 26.22
CA LEU A 63 14.97 6.92 27.47
C LEU A 63 13.44 7.00 27.70
N CYS A 64 12.66 7.02 26.63
CA CYS A 64 11.20 6.94 26.67
C CYS A 64 10.66 6.23 25.43
N SER A 65 9.42 5.78 25.53
CA SER A 65 8.64 5.19 24.45
C SER A 65 7.46 6.08 24.09
N TYR A 66 6.89 5.91 22.91
CA TYR A 66 5.79 6.78 22.48
C TYR A 66 4.79 6.12 21.53
N GLU A 67 3.62 6.74 21.46
CA GLU A 67 2.66 6.59 20.38
C GLU A 67 2.35 7.97 19.80
N ALA A 68 2.31 8.07 18.47
CA ALA A 68 1.97 9.28 17.73
C ALA A 68 0.60 9.12 17.07
N TYR A 69 -0.23 10.15 17.17
CA TYR A 69 -1.57 10.16 16.62
C TYR A 69 -1.83 11.42 15.78
N ILE A 70 -2.48 11.23 14.63
CA ILE A 70 -3.01 12.31 13.78
C ILE A 70 -4.52 12.11 13.68
N ASN A 71 -5.30 13.11 14.12
CA ASN A 71 -6.77 13.03 14.10
C ASN A 71 -7.30 11.74 14.74
N ASP A 72 -6.72 11.37 15.89
CA ASP A 72 -7.01 10.16 16.66
C ASP A 72 -6.66 8.81 16.01
N ILE A 73 -6.05 8.83 14.82
CA ILE A 73 -5.47 7.65 14.19
C ILE A 73 -4.04 7.45 14.70
N LEU A 74 -3.70 6.25 15.19
CA LEU A 74 -2.33 5.90 15.53
C LEU A 74 -1.50 5.82 14.24
N VAL A 75 -0.49 6.67 14.09
CA VAL A 75 0.32 6.77 12.88
C VAL A 75 1.71 6.16 13.03
N ASP A 76 2.23 6.14 14.26
CA ASP A 76 3.53 5.58 14.58
C ASP A 76 3.63 5.25 16.08
N PHE A 77 4.53 4.34 16.43
CA PHE A 77 4.85 4.04 17.82
C PHE A 77 6.27 3.49 17.95
N SER A 78 6.90 3.74 19.10
CA SER A 78 8.20 3.15 19.43
C SER A 78 8.19 2.57 20.85
N PHE A 79 8.25 1.25 20.92
CA PHE A 79 8.41 0.46 22.14
C PHE A 79 9.59 -0.51 22.04
N THR A 80 10.59 -0.17 21.24
CA THR A 80 11.78 -1.00 21.03
C THR A 80 12.75 -0.84 22.20
N PRO A 81 13.29 -1.96 22.74
CA PRO A 81 14.36 -1.89 23.72
C PRO A 81 15.63 -1.28 23.12
N GLY A 82 16.37 -0.54 23.94
CA GLY A 82 17.61 0.12 23.52
C GLY A 82 17.42 1.61 23.27
N ARG A 83 18.35 2.21 22.51
CA ARG A 83 18.23 3.60 22.03
C ARG A 83 17.85 3.56 20.57
N THR A 84 16.80 4.30 20.21
CA THR A 84 16.52 4.58 18.80
C THR A 84 17.69 5.40 18.24
N ALA A 85 18.32 4.92 17.17
CA ALA A 85 19.42 5.65 16.54
C ALA A 85 18.85 6.81 15.73
N GLY A 86 18.82 8.00 16.33
CA GLY A 86 18.51 9.25 15.65
C GLY A 86 17.02 9.57 15.50
N GLU A 87 16.77 10.67 14.80
CA GLU A 87 15.44 11.22 14.54
C GLU A 87 14.62 10.32 13.60
N GLN A 88 13.40 10.03 14.01
CA GLN A 88 12.41 9.28 13.23
C GLN A 88 11.63 10.23 12.34
N ASN A 89 11.41 9.81 11.08
CA ASN A 89 10.65 10.56 10.08
C ASN A 89 9.34 9.83 9.81
N ILE A 90 8.21 10.43 10.18
CA ILE A 90 6.89 9.83 10.02
C ILE A 90 6.11 10.63 8.99
N ASP A 91 5.81 10.02 7.83
CA ASP A 91 4.96 10.62 6.81
C ASP A 91 3.51 10.67 7.29
N ILE A 92 2.92 11.87 7.36
CA ILE A 92 1.58 12.05 7.92
C ILE A 92 0.52 12.56 6.93
N ALA A 93 0.92 12.89 5.69
CA ALA A 93 0.02 13.48 4.70
C ALA A 93 -1.24 12.63 4.46
N GLN A 94 -1.10 11.29 4.43
CA GLN A 94 -2.20 10.36 4.24
C GLN A 94 -3.25 10.35 5.37
N TYR A 95 -2.94 10.92 6.54
CA TYR A 95 -3.86 11.03 7.67
C TYR A 95 -4.52 12.42 7.78
N ILE A 96 -4.19 13.33 6.87
CA ILE A 96 -4.78 14.68 6.74
C ILE A 96 -5.86 14.62 5.65
N LEU A 97 -7.02 14.06 6.00
CA LEU A 97 -8.09 13.75 5.02
C LEU A 97 -8.88 14.98 4.54
N LYS A 98 -8.75 16.10 5.24
CA LYS A 98 -9.43 17.36 4.91
C LYS A 98 -8.57 18.56 5.30
N SER A 99 -8.73 19.66 4.58
CA SER A 99 -8.13 20.93 4.91
C SER A 99 -8.63 21.46 6.27
N GLY A 100 -7.81 22.27 6.93
CA GLY A 100 -8.14 22.92 8.20
C GLY A 100 -7.26 22.44 9.36
N LYS A 101 -7.71 22.75 10.58
CA LYS A 101 -6.98 22.40 11.81
C LYS A 101 -6.92 20.88 11.98
N GLN A 102 -5.70 20.37 12.15
CA GLN A 102 -5.44 18.97 12.45
C GLN A 102 -5.04 18.83 13.92
N ILE A 103 -5.27 17.66 14.51
CA ILE A 103 -4.83 17.36 15.89
C ILE A 103 -3.67 16.38 15.83
N VAL A 104 -2.55 16.79 16.40
CA VAL A 104 -1.37 15.94 16.62
C VAL A 104 -1.29 15.63 18.10
N ARG A 105 -1.31 14.35 18.48
CA ARG A 105 -1.27 13.92 19.88
C ARG A 105 -0.18 12.87 20.07
N PHE A 106 0.60 13.04 21.13
CA PHE A 106 1.59 12.05 21.56
C PHE A 106 1.21 11.50 22.93
N LYS A 107 1.41 10.19 23.10
CA LYS A 107 1.42 9.57 24.42
C LYS A 107 2.84 9.11 24.70
N ILE A 108 3.41 9.58 25.80
CA ILE A 108 4.77 9.25 26.22
C ILE A 108 4.66 8.21 27.33
N TYR A 109 5.51 7.19 27.22
CA TYR A 109 5.58 6.07 28.14
C TYR A 109 7.01 5.92 28.66
N PRO A 110 7.20 5.25 29.81
CA PRO A 110 8.52 4.81 30.25
C PRO A 110 9.24 3.99 29.17
N LYS A 111 10.56 4.00 29.22
CA LYS A 111 11.41 3.26 28.28
C LYS A 111 11.07 1.77 28.25
N ALA A 112 11.03 1.19 27.05
CA ALA A 112 10.97 -0.25 26.88
C ALA A 112 12.28 -0.93 27.31
N ILE A 113 12.18 -1.91 28.22
CA ILE A 113 13.30 -2.74 28.68
C ILE A 113 13.37 -4.01 27.84
N LYS A 114 12.21 -4.57 27.52
CA LYS A 114 12.02 -5.76 26.68
C LYS A 114 10.74 -5.59 25.86
N LYS A 115 10.54 -6.46 24.86
CA LYS A 115 9.30 -6.45 24.08
C LYS A 115 8.09 -6.57 25.01
N GLY A 116 7.25 -5.53 25.03
CA GLY A 116 6.04 -5.48 25.88
C GLY A 116 6.28 -5.19 27.37
N ILE A 117 7.51 -4.87 27.79
CA ILE A 117 7.83 -4.56 29.19
C ILE A 117 8.51 -3.19 29.25
N LEU A 118 7.89 -2.27 29.99
CA LEU A 118 8.38 -0.91 30.21
C LEU A 118 8.97 -0.76 31.61
N GLU A 119 9.79 0.27 31.80
CA GLU A 119 10.13 0.75 33.13
C GLU A 119 8.86 1.20 33.90
N SER A 120 8.92 1.17 35.22
CA SER A 120 7.77 1.55 36.06
C SER A 120 7.50 3.06 36.03
N LEU A 121 8.53 3.86 35.78
CA LEU A 121 8.49 5.32 35.78
C LEU A 121 9.30 5.86 34.60
N VAL A 122 8.95 7.06 34.17
CA VAL A 122 9.74 7.78 33.16
C VAL A 122 11.07 8.21 33.79
N ASP A 123 12.18 7.92 33.11
CA ASP A 123 13.52 8.31 33.56
C ASP A 123 13.62 9.84 33.66
N LYS A 124 14.28 10.35 34.70
CA LYS A 124 14.48 11.80 34.90
C LYS A 124 15.28 12.47 33.78
N ASN A 125 16.04 11.70 33.01
CA ASN A 125 16.82 12.13 31.87
C ASN A 125 16.13 11.75 30.54
N ALA A 126 14.87 11.34 30.59
CA ALA A 126 14.08 11.14 29.38
C ALA A 126 13.95 12.48 28.64
N ASP A 127 14.13 12.41 27.33
CA ASP A 127 13.97 13.56 26.45
C ASP A 127 13.10 13.16 25.27
N PHE A 128 12.23 14.09 24.87
CA PHE A 128 11.29 13.90 23.78
C PHE A 128 11.18 15.23 23.03
N SER A 129 11.49 15.22 21.75
CA SER A 129 11.31 16.38 20.88
C SER A 129 10.57 16.02 19.60
N ILE A 130 9.79 16.99 19.14
CA ILE A 130 8.97 16.87 17.94
C ILE A 130 9.11 18.12 17.08
N ARG A 131 9.20 17.92 15.77
CA ARG A 131 9.05 18.99 14.78
C ARG A 131 8.10 18.54 13.68
N ILE A 132 7.29 19.47 13.18
CA ILE A 132 6.51 19.26 11.97
C ILE A 132 7.27 19.93 10.84
N VAL A 133 7.63 19.17 9.81
CA VAL A 133 8.24 19.73 8.60
C VAL A 133 7.29 19.55 7.43
N HIS A 134 7.36 20.48 6.48
CA HIS A 134 6.61 20.40 5.24
C HIS A 134 7.53 20.59 4.05
N GLY A 135 7.23 19.89 2.96
CA GLY A 135 7.94 19.98 1.69
C GLY A 135 6.98 19.91 0.50
N ARG A 136 7.53 19.89 -0.71
CA ARG A 136 6.80 19.64 -1.95
C ARG A 136 7.45 18.47 -2.66
N ILE A 137 6.65 17.54 -3.18
CA ILE A 137 7.16 16.58 -4.16
C ILE A 137 7.39 17.36 -5.44
N LEU A 138 8.64 17.43 -5.91
CA LEU A 138 8.90 17.90 -7.25
C LEU A 138 8.39 16.81 -8.20
N GLN A 139 7.29 17.08 -8.91
CA GLN A 139 6.62 16.14 -9.82
C GLN A 139 7.54 15.53 -10.90
N ASN A 140 8.75 16.08 -11.08
CA ASN A 140 9.75 15.65 -12.05
C ASN A 140 10.60 14.44 -11.59
N GLU A 141 10.49 14.01 -10.33
CA GLU A 141 11.27 12.89 -9.76
C GLU A 141 10.41 11.68 -9.38
N ILE A 142 9.14 11.63 -9.79
CA ILE A 142 8.35 10.41 -9.65
C ILE A 142 8.96 9.40 -10.61
N CYS A 143 9.51 8.30 -10.07
CA CYS A 143 10.01 7.17 -10.83
C CYS A 143 9.02 6.83 -11.94
N ARG A 144 9.38 7.12 -13.18
CA ARG A 144 8.66 6.65 -14.36
C ARG A 144 8.88 5.14 -14.40
N PHE A 145 7.87 4.39 -13.97
CA PHE A 145 7.77 2.94 -14.19
C PHE A 145 7.40 2.65 -15.64
#